data_AF-A0A1B9AGG5-F1
#
_entry.id   AF-A0A1B9AGG5-F1
#
_cell.length_a   1.000
_cell.length_b   1.000
_cell.length_c   1.000
_cell.angle_alpha   90.00
_cell.angle_beta   90.00
_cell.angle_gamma   90.00
#
_symmetry.space_group_name_H-M   'P 1'
#
loop_
_entity.id
_entity.type
_entity.pdbx_description
1 polymer ?
#
loop_
_entity_poly.entity_id
_entity_poly.type
_entity_poly.pdbx_seq_one_letter_code
_entity_poly.pdbx_strand_id
1 'polypeptide(L)' 'MLEKITTKLRMVNVGAVKPEHFNDSSYEDLKEIYELVNRKDNFSPSEMQAIVEEIGNLKK' A
#
# COMPACT_ATOMS: atom_id res chain seq x y z
N MET A 1 -1.08 -9.42 1.40
CA MET A 1 -1.44 -8.04 1.82
C MET A 1 -1.20 -7.04 0.69
N LEU A 2 0.03 -6.96 0.17
CA LEU A 2 0.40 -6.07 -0.94
C LEU A 2 -0.51 -6.17 -2.16
N GLU A 3 -0.81 -7.38 -2.65
CA GLU A 3 -1.70 -7.56 -3.81
C GLU A 3 -3.11 -6.99 -3.59
N LYS A 4 -3.65 -7.12 -2.37
CA LYS A 4 -4.96 -6.55 -2.04
C LYS A 4 -4.92 -5.03 -2.03
N ILE A 5 -3.85 -4.44 -1.47
CA ILE A 5 -3.64 -3.00 -1.47
C ILE A 5 -3.55 -2.50 -2.91
N THR A 6 -2.69 -3.10 -3.73
CA THR A 6 -2.44 -2.66 -5.11
C THR A 6 -3.68 -2.83 -5.99
N THR A 7 -4.47 -3.88 -5.76
CA THR A 7 -5.76 -4.10 -6.43
C THR A 7 -6.79 -3.05 -6.02
N LYS A 8 -6.98 -2.80 -4.71
CA LYS A 8 -7.97 -1.82 -4.21
C LYS A 8 -7.62 -0.38 -4.62
N LEU A 9 -6.33 -0.03 -4.65
CA LEU A 9 -5.84 1.28 -5.08
C LEU A 9 -5.66 1.38 -6.60
N ARG A 10 -6.00 0.33 -7.37
CA ARG A 10 -5.86 0.26 -8.83
C ARG A 10 -4.47 0.72 -9.30
N MET A 11 -3.43 0.28 -8.60
CA MET A 11 -2.06 0.70 -8.88
C MET A 11 -1.62 0.15 -10.23
N VAL A 12 -1.27 1.05 -11.14
CA VAL A 12 -0.80 0.68 -12.49
C VAL A 12 0.63 0.12 -12.47
N ASN A 13 1.44 0.55 -11.49
CA ASN A 13 2.82 0.10 -11.31
C ASN A 13 2.97 -0.76 -10.04
N VAL A 14 2.32 -1.93 -10.05
CA VAL A 14 2.42 -2.90 -8.94
C VAL A 14 3.85 -3.37 -8.71
N GLY A 15 4.68 -3.36 -9.76
CA GLY A 15 6.11 -3.70 -9.68
C GLY A 15 6.95 -2.75 -8.82
N ALA A 16 6.44 -1.56 -8.50
CA ALA A 16 7.07 -0.67 -7.53
C ALA A 16 6.91 -1.15 -6.08
N VAL A 17 5.89 -1.96 -5.80
CA VAL A 17 5.51 -2.43 -4.46
C VAL A 17 5.79 -3.94 -4.36
N LYS A 18 7.07 -4.30 -4.35
CA LYS A 18 7.52 -5.69 -4.20
C LYS A 18 7.82 -6.01 -2.73
N PRO A 19 7.52 -7.23 -2.26
CA PRO A 19 7.88 -7.68 -0.91
C PRO A 19 9.36 -7.44 -0.58
N GLU A 20 10.24 -7.63 -1.57
CA GLU A 20 11.70 -7.45 -1.48
C GLU A 20 12.13 -6.02 -1.09
N HIS A 21 11.28 -5.00 -1.29
CA HIS A 21 11.58 -3.62 -0.91
C HIS A 21 11.22 -3.33 0.56
N PHE A 22 10.56 -4.25 1.25
CA PHE A 22 10.14 -4.10 2.63
C PHE A 22 10.97 -5.00 3.53
N ASN A 23 11.27 -4.51 4.72
CA ASN A 23 11.98 -5.25 5.76
C ASN A 23 11.02 -5.57 6.91
N ASP A 24 11.47 -6.37 7.88
CA ASP A 24 10.65 -6.76 9.02
C ASP A 24 10.13 -5.56 9.84
N SER A 25 10.88 -4.46 9.92
CA SER A 25 10.40 -3.25 10.61
C SER A 25 9.28 -2.52 9.86
N SER A 26 9.16 -2.67 8.54
CA SER A 26 8.07 -2.10 7.74
C SER A 26 6.79 -2.96 7.78
N TYR A 27 6.84 -4.15 8.39
CA TYR A 27 5.73 -5.11 8.36
C TYR A 27 4.47 -4.59 9.06
N GLU A 28 4.63 -4.04 10.27
CA GLU A 28 3.48 -3.52 11.04
C GLU A 28 2.86 -2.31 10.34
N ASP A 29 3.66 -1.37 9.86
CA ASP A 29 3.16 -0.22 9.09
C ASP A 29 2.40 -0.66 7.84
N LEU A 30 2.94 -1.66 7.12
CA LEU A 30 2.28 -2.20 5.95
C LEU A 30 0.95 -2.90 6.28
N LYS A 31 0.88 -3.56 7.44
CA LYS A 31 -0.33 -4.20 7.94
C LYS A 31 -1.38 -3.16 8.33
N GLU A 32 -0.99 -2.05 8.95
CA GLU A 32 -1.90 -0.94 9.25
C GLU A 32 -2.51 -0.35 7.97
N ILE A 33 -1.68 -0.10 6.94
CA ILE A 33 -2.15 0.36 5.62
C ILE A 33 -3.10 -0.67 5.01
N TYR A 34 -2.76 -1.96 5.09
CA TYR A 34 -3.63 -3.03 4.63
C TYR A 34 -4.99 -3.01 5.31
N GLU A 35 -5.03 -2.86 6.64
CA GLU A 35 -6.29 -2.78 7.38
C GLU A 35 -7.12 -1.56 6.97
N LEU A 36 -6.49 -0.40 6.84
CA LEU A 36 -7.15 0.83 6.39
C LEU A 36 -7.76 0.64 4.99
N VAL A 37 -6.98 0.09 4.07
CA VAL A 37 -7.42 -0.19 2.70
C VAL A 37 -8.52 -1.25 2.67
N ASN A 38 -8.46 -2.24 3.56
CA ASN A 38 -9.45 -3.30 3.61
C ASN A 38 -10.81 -2.82 4.17
N ARG A 39 -10.83 -1.83 5.07
CA ARG A 39 -12.04 -1.26 5.69
C ARG A 39 -12.93 -0.45 4.72
N LYS A 40 -12.39 0.01 3.60
CA LYS A 40 -13.10 0.85 2.62
C LYS A 40 -13.03 0.26 1.22
N ASP A 41 -14.13 0.33 0.47
CA ASP A 41 -14.19 -0.28 -0.87
C ASP A 41 -13.80 0.67 -2.00
N ASN A 42 -13.94 1.98 -1.79
CA ASN A 42 -13.66 2.99 -2.79
C ASN A 42 -12.83 4.13 -2.19
N PHE A 43 -11.79 4.55 -2.90
CA PHE A 43 -10.91 5.65 -2.53
C PHE A 43 -11.00 6.74 -3.60
N SER A 44 -11.05 8.00 -3.16
CA SER A 44 -10.87 9.13 -4.06
C SER A 44 -9.43 9.16 -4.61
N PRO A 45 -9.18 9.83 -5.75
CA PRO A 45 -7.83 9.96 -6.30
C PRO A 45 -6.81 10.47 -5.29
N SER A 46 -7.17 11.49 -4.51
CA SER A 46 -6.30 12.07 -3.48
C SER A 46 -5.96 11.10 -2.35
N GLU A 47 -6.94 10.32 -1.89
CA GLU A 47 -6.70 9.28 -0.88
C GLU A 47 -5.78 8.18 -1.42
N MET A 48 -6.02 7.72 -2.66
CA MET A 48 -5.14 6.72 -3.28
C MET A 48 -3.70 7.24 -3.38
N GLN A 49 -3.54 8.52 -3.74
CA GLN A 49 -2.23 9.14 -3.88
C GLN A 49 -1.48 9.21 -2.55
N ALA A 50 -2.16 9.64 -1.48
CA ALA A 50 -1.59 9.70 -0.13
C ALA A 50 -1.15 8.32 0.37
N ILE A 51 -2.00 7.29 0.18
CA ILE A 51 -1.66 5.92 0.61
C ILE A 51 -0.48 5.37 -0.20
N VAL A 52 -0.43 5.63 -1.51
CA VAL A 52 0.68 5.18 -2.36
C VAL A 52 2.00 5.86 -1.97
N GLU A 53 1.96 7.15 -1.62
CA GLU A 53 3.12 7.90 -1.13
C GLU A 53 3.62 7.33 0.20
N GLU A 54 2.72 7.04 1.13
CA GLU A 54 3.04 6.41 2.41
C GLU A 54 3.70 5.03 2.22
N ILE A 55 3.16 4.18 1.35
CA ILE A 55 3.78 2.89 0.97
C ILE A 55 5.15 3.10 0.33
N GLY A 56 5.32 4.19 -0.43
CA GLY A 56 6.59 4.60 -1.00
C GLY A 56 7.66 4.87 0.07
N ASN A 57 7.28 5.54 1.15
CA ASN A 57 8.15 5.89 2.28
C ASN A 57 8.56 4.68 3.13
N LEU A 58 7.78 3.60 3.10
CA LEU A 58 8.09 2.36 3.83
C LEU A 58 9.15 1.48 3.15
N LYS A 59 9.50 1.77 1.89
CA LYS A 59 10.52 1.03 1.15
C LYS A 59 11.91 1.39 1.69
N LYS A 60 12.76 0.39 1.85
CA LYS A 60 14.14 0.57 2.32
C LYS A 60 15.12 0.83 1.19
#